data_AF-A0A6A7YV87-F1
#
_entry.id   AF-A0A6A7YV87-F1
#
_cell.length_a   1.000
_cell.length_b   1.000
_cell.length_c   1.000
_cell.angle_alpha   90.00
_cell.angle_beta   90.00
_cell.angle_gamma   90.00
#
_symmetry.space_group_name_H-M   'P 1'
#
loop_
_entity.id
_entity.type
_entity.pdbx_description
1 polymer ?
#
loop_
_entity_poly.entity_id
_entity_poly.type
_entity_poly.pdbx_seq_one_letter_code
_entity_poly.pdbx_strand_id
1 'polypeptide(L)'
;MEVKRIFRGVSAKIISDFNVSAMYEHQGNKGSFREGALRDFLASDRMPSKYGLGTGEIVSSHGEVSKQRDLIIFDRMNGIPLLYSDTVQVFPVESVYGVVEVKSKLSKEELLKALDNIKSVKMLSDDAVVQYSKGPIAYARKASRPFGIVFADGLVNNSLESLAENLHGWESSQEKKFWPNMILVLGVGVIYHIVGGWSSASQMSKY
;
A
#
# COMPACT_ATOMS: atom_id res chain seq x y z
N MET A 1 10.51 25.36 21.34
CA MET A 1 9.92 25.26 19.98
C MET A 1 9.13 23.97 19.95
N GLU A 2 7.79 24.01 19.88
CA GLU A 2 6.99 22.79 19.97
C GLU A 2 7.01 22.00 18.67
N VAL A 3 7.61 20.81 18.71
CA VAL A 3 7.68 19.85 17.61
C VAL A 3 6.31 19.60 16.96
N LYS A 4 5.23 19.59 17.76
CA LYS A 4 3.84 19.48 17.29
C LYS A 4 3.47 20.55 16.27
N ARG A 5 3.95 21.79 16.44
CA ARG A 5 3.67 22.89 15.50
C ARG A 5 4.35 22.68 14.16
N ILE A 6 5.58 22.14 14.16
CA ILE A 6 6.32 21.80 12.94
C ILE A 6 5.57 20.70 12.17
N PHE A 7 5.20 19.60 12.84
CA PHE A 7 4.45 18.52 12.20
C PHE A 7 3.12 18.98 11.61
N ARG A 8 2.37 19.85 12.31
CA ARG A 8 1.13 20.43 11.77
C ARG A 8 1.38 21.27 10.52
N GLY A 9 2.42 22.11 10.52
CA GLY A 9 2.78 22.90 9.34
C GLY A 9 3.20 22.03 8.14
N VAL A 10 4.01 20.99 8.39
CA VAL A 10 4.42 20.04 7.36
C VAL A 10 3.23 19.25 6.82
N SER A 11 2.32 18.79 7.67
CA SER A 11 1.09 18.10 7.27
C SER A 11 0.19 18.97 6.39
N ALA A 12 -0.04 20.23 6.78
CA ALA A 12 -0.82 21.18 5.99
C ALA A 12 -0.19 21.40 4.59
N LYS A 13 1.15 21.49 4.52
CA LYS A 13 1.85 21.60 3.24
C LYS A 13 1.68 20.32 2.40
N ILE A 14 1.86 19.15 2.99
CA ILE A 14 1.70 17.84 2.31
C ILE A 14 0.30 17.72 1.71
N ILE A 15 -0.74 18.05 2.48
CA ILE A 15 -2.12 18.02 2.00
C ILE A 15 -2.33 19.01 0.85
N SER A 16 -1.78 20.22 0.98
CA SER A 16 -1.87 21.24 -0.09
C SER A 16 -1.16 20.79 -1.37
N ASP A 17 0.05 20.24 -1.25
CA ASP A 17 0.82 19.75 -2.40
C ASP A 17 0.05 18.61 -3.10
N PHE A 18 -0.52 17.67 -2.33
CA PHE A 18 -1.36 16.60 -2.88
C PHE A 18 -2.59 17.12 -3.62
N ASN A 19 -3.31 18.08 -3.03
CA ASN A 19 -4.48 18.69 -3.65
C ASN A 19 -4.12 19.40 -4.97
N VAL A 20 -2.95 20.04 -5.03
CA VAL A 20 -2.46 20.70 -6.25
C VAL A 20 -2.12 19.66 -7.33
N SER A 21 -1.42 18.56 -6.99
CA SER A 21 -1.19 17.46 -7.94
C SER A 21 -2.50 16.87 -8.46
N ALA A 22 -3.46 16.67 -7.56
CA ALA A 22 -4.84 16.30 -7.86
C ALA A 22 -5.68 17.46 -8.41
N MET A 23 -5.09 18.52 -8.97
CA MET A 23 -5.78 19.48 -9.84
C MET A 23 -5.19 19.49 -11.24
N TYR A 24 -3.87 19.27 -11.38
CA TYR A 24 -3.19 19.30 -12.67
C TYR A 24 -3.55 18.14 -13.59
N GLU A 25 -3.74 16.93 -13.06
CA GLU A 25 -4.10 15.79 -13.91
C GLU A 25 -5.58 15.85 -14.43
N HIS A 26 -6.41 16.83 -14.00
CA HIS A 26 -7.87 16.86 -14.26
C HIS A 26 -8.20 17.10 -15.75
N GLN A 27 -7.18 17.20 -16.60
CA GLN A 27 -7.27 17.37 -18.04
C GLN A 27 -7.25 16.03 -18.83
N GLY A 28 -7.22 14.87 -18.14
CA GLY A 28 -7.28 13.53 -18.73
C GLY A 28 -8.23 12.56 -17.98
N ASN A 29 -8.48 11.38 -18.57
CA ASN A 29 -9.48 10.36 -18.15
C ASN A 29 -9.67 10.22 -16.62
N LYS A 30 -10.91 10.40 -16.14
CA LYS A 30 -11.30 10.52 -14.72
C LYS A 30 -10.90 9.37 -13.78
N GLY A 31 -10.61 8.18 -14.32
CA GLY A 31 -10.25 6.99 -13.53
C GLY A 31 -8.76 6.93 -13.14
N SER A 32 -7.86 7.20 -14.09
CA SER A 32 -6.39 7.14 -13.89
C SER A 32 -5.82 8.36 -13.16
N PHE A 33 -6.63 9.41 -13.02
CA PHE A 33 -6.29 10.71 -12.48
C PHE A 33 -5.86 10.72 -11.00
N ARG A 34 -6.45 9.86 -10.16
CA ARG A 34 -6.16 9.89 -8.72
C ARG A 34 -4.99 9.01 -8.34
N GLU A 35 -4.83 7.92 -9.07
CA GLU A 35 -3.68 7.03 -8.99
C GLU A 35 -2.41 7.76 -9.41
N GLY A 36 -2.47 8.47 -10.55
CA GLY A 36 -1.40 9.35 -11.01
C GLY A 36 -1.06 10.40 -9.96
N ALA A 37 -2.06 11.16 -9.48
CA ALA A 37 -1.82 12.20 -8.49
C ALA A 37 -1.16 11.69 -7.20
N LEU A 38 -1.57 10.52 -6.67
CA LEU A 38 -0.93 9.93 -5.50
C LEU A 38 0.49 9.45 -5.81
N ARG A 39 0.69 8.78 -6.94
CA ARG A 39 2.00 8.27 -7.36
C ARG A 39 2.98 9.43 -7.57
N ASP A 40 2.58 10.45 -8.29
CA ASP A 40 3.39 11.63 -8.59
C ASP A 40 3.67 12.43 -7.31
N PHE A 41 2.69 12.53 -6.42
CA PHE A 41 2.89 13.08 -5.08
C PHE A 41 3.96 12.31 -4.30
N LEU A 42 3.88 10.98 -4.26
CA LEU A 42 4.87 10.14 -3.58
C LEU A 42 6.25 10.17 -4.25
N ALA A 43 6.30 10.31 -5.59
CA ALA A 43 7.54 10.38 -6.37
C ALA A 43 8.31 11.69 -6.18
N SER A 44 7.65 12.76 -5.72
CA SER A 44 8.22 14.12 -5.55
C SER A 44 9.16 14.27 -4.33
N ASP A 45 10.19 13.43 -4.23
CA ASP A 45 11.20 13.41 -3.15
C ASP A 45 10.63 13.12 -1.74
N ARG A 46 9.44 12.54 -1.68
CA ARG A 46 8.80 12.14 -0.41
C ARG A 46 9.23 10.74 0.05
N MET A 47 9.91 9.98 -0.80
CA MET A 47 10.37 8.62 -0.55
C MET A 47 11.90 8.52 -0.69
N PRO A 48 12.58 7.75 0.17
CA PRO A 48 13.99 7.43 -0.04
C PRO A 48 14.25 6.82 -1.43
N SER A 49 15.38 7.16 -2.05
CA SER A 49 15.72 6.79 -3.44
C SER A 49 15.71 5.29 -3.76
N LYS A 50 15.85 4.43 -2.75
CA LYS A 50 15.75 2.98 -2.90
C LYS A 50 14.34 2.48 -3.24
N TYR A 51 13.30 3.28 -2.99
CA TYR A 51 11.92 2.94 -3.27
C TYR A 51 11.52 3.48 -4.65
N GLY A 52 11.28 2.57 -5.58
CA GLY A 52 10.66 2.87 -6.87
C GLY A 52 9.15 2.81 -6.77
N LEU A 53 8.47 3.63 -7.58
CA LEU A 53 7.03 3.58 -7.78
C LEU A 53 6.76 3.17 -9.22
N GLY A 54 5.86 2.21 -9.43
CA GLY A 54 5.54 1.69 -10.75
C GLY A 54 4.10 1.19 -10.84
N THR A 55 3.68 0.90 -12.06
CA THR A 55 2.36 0.34 -12.38
C THR A 55 2.61 -0.87 -13.25
N GLY A 56 1.97 -2.01 -12.94
CA GLY A 56 2.27 -3.24 -13.66
C GLY A 56 1.77 -4.50 -13.00
N GLU A 57 2.30 -5.63 -13.42
CA GLU A 57 1.97 -6.94 -12.90
C GLU A 57 3.09 -7.46 -12.00
N ILE A 58 2.73 -8.30 -11.04
CA ILE A 58 3.67 -8.94 -10.11
C ILE A 58 3.65 -10.43 -10.38
N VAL A 59 4.83 -11.05 -10.45
CA VAL A 59 4.98 -12.47 -10.75
C VAL A 59 5.69 -13.23 -9.64
N SER A 60 5.25 -14.46 -9.38
CA SER A 60 5.93 -15.39 -8.45
C SER A 60 6.99 -16.22 -9.17
N SER A 61 7.90 -16.83 -8.41
CA SER A 61 8.85 -17.83 -8.92
C SER A 61 8.18 -19.09 -9.47
N HIS A 62 6.90 -19.30 -9.15
CA HIS A 62 6.10 -20.44 -9.59
C HIS A 62 5.25 -20.14 -10.83
N GLY A 63 5.38 -18.95 -11.42
CA GLY A 63 4.70 -18.55 -12.66
C GLY A 63 3.29 -17.98 -12.46
N GLU A 64 2.88 -17.72 -11.21
CA GLU A 64 1.62 -17.02 -10.94
C GLU A 64 1.78 -15.53 -11.20
N VAL A 65 0.71 -14.89 -11.69
CA VAL A 65 0.74 -13.48 -12.08
C VAL A 65 -0.42 -12.74 -11.42
N SER A 66 -0.16 -11.58 -10.82
CA SER A 66 -1.20 -10.70 -10.30
C SER A 66 -1.97 -10.03 -11.44
N LYS A 67 -3.16 -9.52 -11.15
CA LYS A 67 -3.75 -8.46 -11.98
C LYS A 67 -2.84 -7.23 -11.97
N GLN A 68 -2.94 -6.38 -12.99
CA GLN A 68 -2.27 -5.07 -13.00
C GLN A 68 -2.59 -4.29 -11.71
N ARG A 69 -1.55 -3.77 -11.06
CA ARG A 69 -1.60 -2.97 -9.84
C ARG A 69 -1.27 -1.53 -10.19
N ASP A 70 -2.03 -0.61 -9.60
CA ASP A 70 -1.98 0.81 -9.94
C ASP A 70 -0.72 1.45 -9.34
N LEU A 71 -0.37 1.08 -8.11
CA LEU A 71 0.81 1.59 -7.41
C LEU A 71 1.57 0.45 -6.71
N ILE A 72 2.71 0.09 -7.30
CA ILE A 72 3.68 -0.87 -6.78
C ILE A 72 4.87 -0.10 -6.21
N ILE A 73 5.26 -0.44 -4.98
CA ILE A 73 6.48 0.06 -4.33
C ILE A 73 7.52 -1.05 -4.42
N PHE A 74 8.60 -0.81 -5.15
CA PHE A 74 9.62 -1.83 -5.45
C PHE A 74 11.03 -1.36 -5.10
N ASP A 75 11.98 -2.29 -5.04
CA ASP A 75 13.39 -2.00 -4.88
C ASP A 75 13.98 -1.46 -6.18
N ARG A 76 14.20 -0.14 -6.24
CA ARG A 76 14.77 0.53 -7.42
C ARG A 76 16.27 0.33 -7.56
N MET A 77 16.97 0.00 -6.47
CA MET A 77 18.43 -0.09 -6.48
C MET A 77 18.93 -1.49 -6.77
N ASN A 78 18.25 -2.51 -6.24
CA ASN A 78 18.66 -3.91 -6.34
C ASN A 78 17.62 -4.79 -7.04
N GLY A 79 16.38 -4.32 -7.17
CA GLY A 79 15.33 -5.06 -7.85
C GLY A 79 15.52 -5.03 -9.36
N ILE A 80 15.19 -6.14 -10.02
CA ILE A 80 15.27 -6.26 -11.48
C ILE A 80 13.83 -6.42 -12.00
N PRO A 81 13.24 -5.38 -12.63
CA PRO A 81 12.02 -5.57 -13.41
C PRO A 81 12.30 -6.59 -14.51
N LEU A 82 11.46 -7.62 -14.62
CA LEU A 82 11.64 -8.69 -15.61
C LEU A 82 11.27 -8.19 -17.02
N LEU A 83 10.33 -7.25 -17.10
CA LEU A 83 9.96 -6.58 -18.33
C LEU A 83 9.78 -5.10 -18.06
N TYR A 84 10.41 -4.28 -18.88
CA TYR A 84 10.30 -2.84 -18.88
C TYR A 84 9.89 -2.39 -20.29
N SER A 85 8.61 -2.14 -20.49
CA SER A 85 8.10 -1.48 -21.70
C SER A 85 7.33 -0.22 -21.32
N ASP A 86 7.05 0.63 -22.31
CA ASP A 86 6.23 1.83 -22.13
C ASP A 86 4.77 1.52 -21.76
N THR A 87 4.34 0.25 -21.90
CA THR A 87 2.93 -0.16 -21.76
C THR A 87 2.66 -1.07 -20.57
N VAL A 88 3.60 -1.96 -20.19
CA VAL A 88 3.43 -2.92 -19.09
C VAL A 88 4.78 -3.14 -18.41
N GLN A 89 4.82 -2.99 -17.09
CA GLN A 89 5.98 -3.40 -16.28
C GLN A 89 5.67 -4.70 -15.57
N VAL A 90 6.65 -5.59 -15.48
CA VAL A 90 6.52 -6.87 -14.76
C VAL A 90 7.56 -6.95 -13.67
N PHE A 91 7.11 -7.10 -12.42
CA PHE A 91 7.96 -7.12 -11.24
C PHE A 91 7.98 -8.52 -10.62
N PRO A 92 9.17 -9.10 -10.34
CA PRO A 92 9.24 -10.30 -9.51
C PRO A 92 8.84 -9.93 -8.07
N VAL A 93 8.05 -10.78 -7.42
CA VAL A 93 7.50 -10.51 -6.09
C VAL A 93 8.58 -10.21 -5.04
N GLU A 94 9.77 -10.76 -5.19
CA GLU A 94 10.94 -10.53 -4.31
C GLU A 94 11.49 -9.11 -4.40
N SER A 95 11.25 -8.42 -5.52
CA SER A 95 11.63 -7.01 -5.71
C SER A 95 10.53 -6.05 -5.24
N VAL A 96 9.36 -6.55 -4.83
CA VAL A 96 8.23 -5.71 -4.43
C VAL A 96 8.20 -5.55 -2.91
N TYR A 97 8.29 -4.31 -2.43
CA TYR A 97 8.09 -3.99 -1.02
C TYR A 97 6.62 -3.99 -0.64
N GLY A 98 5.73 -3.52 -1.53
CA GLY A 98 4.31 -3.44 -1.25
C GLY A 98 3.47 -2.89 -2.39
N VAL A 99 2.17 -2.93 -2.22
CA VAL A 99 1.18 -2.36 -3.14
C VAL A 99 0.24 -1.42 -2.41
N VAL A 100 -0.24 -0.41 -3.13
CA VAL A 100 -1.25 0.53 -2.65
C VAL A 100 -2.47 0.46 -3.56
N GLU A 101 -3.61 0.06 -3.02
CA GLU A 101 -4.90 0.09 -3.70
C GLU A 101 -5.50 1.50 -3.53
N VAL A 102 -5.53 2.27 -4.62
CA VAL A 102 -6.02 3.65 -4.60
C VAL A 102 -7.51 3.68 -4.96
N LYS A 103 -8.31 4.37 -4.15
CA LYS A 103 -9.75 4.49 -4.34
C LYS A 103 -10.19 5.95 -4.29
N SER A 104 -11.07 6.34 -5.20
CA SER A 104 -11.68 7.68 -5.15
C SER A 104 -12.50 7.86 -3.88
N LYS A 105 -13.39 6.89 -3.60
CA LYS A 105 -14.14 6.85 -2.36
C LYS A 105 -14.29 5.40 -1.90
N LEU A 106 -14.24 5.18 -0.60
CA LEU A 106 -14.25 3.84 -0.02
C LEU A 106 -15.64 3.47 0.48
N SER A 107 -16.36 2.67 -0.31
CA SER A 107 -17.55 1.93 0.14
C SER A 107 -17.12 0.59 0.76
N LYS A 108 -18.09 -0.16 1.29
CA LYS A 108 -17.85 -1.54 1.76
C LYS A 108 -17.35 -2.44 0.64
N GLU A 109 -17.98 -2.37 -0.52
CA GLU A 109 -17.67 -3.20 -1.68
C GLU A 109 -16.27 -2.90 -2.21
N GLU A 110 -15.90 -1.61 -2.31
CA GLU A 110 -14.56 -1.20 -2.73
C GLU A 110 -13.49 -1.59 -1.70
N LEU A 111 -13.80 -1.52 -0.40
CA LEU A 111 -12.91 -2.05 0.63
C LEU A 111 -12.66 -3.54 0.42
N LEU A 112 -13.71 -4.37 0.38
CA LEU A 112 -13.56 -5.83 0.25
C LEU A 112 -12.78 -6.21 -1.01
N LYS A 113 -13.06 -5.54 -2.12
CA LYS A 113 -12.31 -5.71 -3.38
C LYS A 113 -10.83 -5.35 -3.24
N ALA A 114 -10.51 -4.27 -2.54
CA ALA A 114 -9.11 -3.88 -2.28
C ALA A 114 -8.41 -4.89 -1.36
N LEU A 115 -9.10 -5.44 -0.37
CA LEU A 115 -8.56 -6.48 0.52
C LEU A 115 -8.24 -7.77 -0.24
N ASP A 116 -9.14 -8.24 -1.10
CA ASP A 116 -8.92 -9.43 -1.93
C ASP A 116 -7.78 -9.23 -2.93
N ASN A 117 -7.69 -8.03 -3.50
CA ASN A 117 -6.58 -7.62 -4.36
C ASN A 117 -5.24 -7.67 -3.62
N ILE A 118 -5.14 -7.09 -2.42
CA ILE A 118 -3.95 -7.13 -1.58
C ILE A 118 -3.58 -8.57 -1.23
N LYS A 119 -4.57 -9.38 -0.82
CA LYS A 119 -4.38 -10.81 -0.52
C LYS A 119 -3.78 -11.53 -1.73
N SER A 120 -4.31 -11.30 -2.93
CA SER A 120 -3.83 -11.95 -4.15
C SER A 120 -2.34 -11.69 -4.40
N VAL A 121 -1.85 -10.48 -4.14
CA VAL A 121 -0.43 -10.14 -4.26
C VAL A 121 0.40 -10.83 -3.17
N LYS A 122 -0.09 -10.84 -1.92
CA LYS A 122 0.61 -11.50 -0.81
C LYS A 122 0.69 -13.02 -0.95
N MET A 123 -0.21 -13.62 -1.72
CA MET A 123 -0.20 -15.05 -2.05
C MET A 123 0.91 -15.41 -3.05
N LEU A 124 1.38 -14.48 -3.87
CA LEU A 124 2.52 -14.71 -4.78
C LEU A 124 3.84 -14.95 -4.04
N SER A 125 3.92 -14.55 -2.76
CA SER A 125 5.09 -14.77 -1.94
C SER A 125 5.01 -16.09 -1.18
N ASP A 126 6.01 -16.92 -1.39
CA ASP A 126 6.16 -18.17 -0.65
C ASP A 126 6.52 -17.96 0.82
N ASP A 127 6.26 -18.99 1.61
CA ASP A 127 6.78 -19.12 2.98
C ASP A 127 8.26 -19.56 3.01
N ALA A 128 8.98 -19.39 1.89
CA ALA A 128 10.36 -19.79 1.70
C ALA A 128 11.27 -19.19 2.78
N VAL A 129 12.24 -19.99 3.21
CA VAL A 129 13.27 -19.56 4.16
C VAL A 129 14.51 -19.18 3.37
N VAL A 130 14.81 -17.89 3.35
CA VAL A 130 16.02 -17.35 2.73
C VAL A 130 17.18 -17.49 3.72
N GLN A 131 18.22 -18.19 3.30
CA GLN A 131 19.46 -18.34 4.07
C GLN A 131 20.47 -17.30 3.62
N TYR A 132 21.04 -16.58 4.58
CA TYR A 132 22.11 -15.62 4.39
C TYR A 132 23.36 -16.16 5.05
N SER A 133 24.50 -16.06 4.37
CA SER A 133 25.80 -16.26 4.99
C SER A 133 26.58 -14.95 4.93
N LYS A 134 27.15 -14.54 6.06
CA LYS A 134 28.10 -13.42 6.12
C LYS A 134 29.30 -13.87 6.95
N GLY A 135 30.31 -14.39 6.25
CA GLY A 135 31.46 -15.03 6.90
C GLY A 135 31.04 -16.29 7.67
N PRO A 136 31.47 -16.48 8.94
CA PRO A 136 31.17 -17.70 9.71
C PRO A 136 29.73 -17.78 10.23
N ILE A 137 28.92 -16.72 10.04
CA ILE A 137 27.55 -16.66 10.55
C ILE A 137 26.58 -16.93 9.39
N ALA A 138 25.78 -17.99 9.55
CA ALA A 138 24.60 -18.25 8.74
C ALA A 138 23.34 -17.91 9.53
N TYR A 139 22.39 -17.21 8.91
CA TYR A 139 21.06 -16.97 9.49
C TYR A 139 19.99 -17.14 8.43
N ALA A 140 18.85 -17.64 8.87
CA ALA A 140 17.71 -17.88 8.01
C ALA A 140 16.58 -16.90 8.36
N ARG A 141 15.95 -16.31 7.36
CA ARG A 141 14.75 -15.49 7.53
C ARG A 141 13.67 -15.96 6.59
N LYS A 142 12.43 -15.93 7.06
CA LYS A 142 11.28 -16.10 6.19
C LYS A 142 11.27 -14.97 5.14
N ALA A 143 11.00 -15.30 3.89
CA ALA A 143 10.85 -14.32 2.83
C ALA A 143 9.81 -13.27 3.26
N SER A 144 10.14 -11.99 3.06
CA SER A 144 9.22 -10.90 3.34
C SER A 144 8.10 -10.92 2.31
N ARG A 145 6.86 -10.74 2.77
CA ARG A 145 5.73 -10.49 1.88
C ARG A 145 5.57 -9.01 1.60
N PRO A 146 5.13 -8.63 0.39
CA PRO A 146 4.72 -7.26 0.12
C PRO A 146 3.72 -6.77 1.17
N PHE A 147 3.89 -5.53 1.65
CA PHE A 147 2.83 -4.90 2.42
C PHE A 147 1.67 -4.50 1.50
N GLY A 148 0.47 -4.37 2.06
CA GLY A 148 -0.70 -3.88 1.33
C GLY A 148 -1.32 -2.68 2.03
N ILE A 149 -1.53 -1.60 1.31
CA ILE A 149 -2.21 -0.40 1.82
C ILE A 149 -3.45 -0.14 0.98
N VAL A 150 -4.54 0.24 1.62
CA VAL A 150 -5.68 0.85 0.93
C VAL A 150 -5.62 2.36 1.18
N PHE A 151 -5.63 3.16 0.12
CA PHE A 151 -5.69 4.61 0.19
C PHE A 151 -7.01 5.09 -0.43
N ALA A 152 -7.73 5.97 0.26
CA ALA A 152 -8.91 6.62 -0.29
C ALA A 152 -8.94 8.12 -0.01
N ASP A 153 -9.49 8.88 -0.95
CA ASP A 153 -9.71 10.33 -0.80
C ASP A 153 -10.95 10.66 0.06
N GLY A 154 -11.89 9.72 0.18
CA GLY A 154 -13.04 9.89 1.06
C GLY A 154 -13.88 8.64 1.24
N LEU A 155 -15.02 8.78 1.89
CA LEU A 155 -15.99 7.71 2.18
C LEU A 155 -17.26 7.85 1.33
N VAL A 156 -17.95 6.72 1.09
CA VAL A 156 -19.33 6.69 0.55
C VAL A 156 -20.15 5.74 1.41
N ASN A 157 -21.21 6.26 2.02
CA ASN A 157 -22.15 5.48 2.83
C ASN A 157 -21.46 4.58 3.86
N ASN A 158 -20.36 5.06 4.44
CA ASN A 158 -19.48 4.32 5.34
C ASN A 158 -18.86 5.30 6.35
N SER A 159 -18.40 4.79 7.48
CA SER A 159 -17.58 5.49 8.48
C SER A 159 -16.29 4.71 8.72
N LEU A 160 -15.35 5.26 9.50
CA LEU A 160 -14.15 4.52 9.88
C LEU A 160 -14.48 3.30 10.75
N GLU A 161 -15.47 3.44 11.62
CA GLU A 161 -15.95 2.37 12.50
C GLU A 161 -16.54 1.23 11.68
N SER A 162 -17.43 1.52 10.73
CA SER A 162 -18.00 0.47 9.88
C SER A 162 -16.97 -0.11 8.90
N LEU A 163 -15.97 0.66 8.45
CA LEU A 163 -14.82 0.09 7.70
C LEU A 163 -14.03 -0.89 8.57
N ALA A 164 -13.78 -0.57 9.84
CA ALA A 164 -13.07 -1.45 10.77
C ALA A 164 -13.86 -2.74 11.05
N GLU A 165 -15.19 -2.65 11.20
CA GLU A 165 -16.07 -3.82 11.34
C GLU A 165 -16.05 -4.71 10.09
N ASN A 166 -16.14 -4.10 8.89
CA ASN A 166 -16.06 -4.83 7.63
C ASN A 166 -14.69 -5.49 7.44
N LEU A 167 -13.60 -4.80 7.81
CA LEU A 167 -12.25 -5.36 7.83
C LEU A 167 -12.18 -6.57 8.76
N HIS A 168 -12.66 -6.44 10.01
CA HIS A 168 -12.65 -7.54 10.97
C HIS A 168 -13.46 -8.76 10.47
N GLY A 169 -14.63 -8.50 9.87
CA GLY A 169 -15.44 -9.54 9.23
C GLY A 169 -14.68 -10.29 8.13
N TRP A 170 -14.00 -9.57 7.24
CA TRP A 170 -13.17 -10.18 6.20
C TRP A 170 -12.00 -10.97 6.81
N GLU A 171 -11.27 -10.37 7.76
CA GLU A 171 -10.09 -10.95 8.42
C GLU A 171 -10.39 -12.24 9.19
N SER A 172 -11.60 -12.41 9.71
CA SER A 172 -12.02 -13.61 10.43
C SER A 172 -11.88 -14.91 9.60
N SER A 173 -11.91 -14.78 8.28
CA SER A 173 -11.78 -15.87 7.31
C SER A 173 -10.38 -15.99 6.68
N GLN A 174 -9.43 -15.15 7.11
CA GLN A 174 -8.12 -14.99 6.46
C GLN A 174 -6.97 -15.20 7.44
N GLU A 175 -5.90 -15.84 6.99
CA GLU A 175 -4.65 -15.86 7.75
C GLU A 175 -4.07 -14.45 7.90
N LYS A 176 -3.52 -14.15 9.08
CA LYS A 176 -2.92 -12.84 9.40
C LYS A 176 -1.87 -12.35 8.40
N LYS A 177 -1.15 -13.29 7.76
CA LYS A 177 -0.13 -12.98 6.75
C LYS A 177 -0.70 -12.29 5.50
N PHE A 178 -2.01 -12.40 5.27
CA PHE A 178 -2.72 -11.81 4.13
C PHE A 178 -3.49 -10.53 4.47
N TRP A 179 -3.56 -10.15 5.74
CA TRP A 179 -4.25 -8.93 6.16
C TRP A 179 -3.58 -7.69 5.55
N PRO A 180 -4.34 -6.62 5.24
CA PRO A 180 -3.73 -5.35 4.85
C PRO A 180 -2.86 -4.83 6.00
N ASN A 181 -1.92 -3.95 5.69
CA ASN A 181 -1.07 -3.31 6.69
C ASN A 181 -1.68 -2.00 7.19
N MET A 182 -2.42 -1.29 6.33
CA MET A 182 -3.02 0.00 6.65
C MET A 182 -4.18 0.32 5.69
N ILE A 183 -5.21 0.97 6.21
CA ILE A 183 -6.23 1.66 5.41
C ILE A 183 -6.18 3.13 5.79
N LEU A 184 -5.95 4.00 4.82
CA LEU A 184 -5.89 5.44 5.02
C LEU A 184 -7.01 6.11 4.21
N VAL A 185 -7.79 6.95 4.89
CA VAL A 185 -8.82 7.78 4.26
C VAL A 185 -8.49 9.24 4.52
N LEU A 186 -8.14 9.97 3.47
CA LEU A 186 -7.65 11.34 3.53
C LEU A 186 -8.66 12.26 4.25
N GLY A 187 -8.16 13.04 5.21
CA GLY A 187 -9.00 13.96 6.00
C GLY A 187 -9.97 13.28 6.97
N VAL A 188 -10.04 11.95 6.99
CA VAL A 188 -10.93 11.19 7.88
C VAL A 188 -10.15 10.41 8.94
N GLY A 189 -9.14 9.63 8.55
CA GLY A 189 -8.27 8.91 9.49
C GLY A 189 -7.64 7.64 8.92
N VAL A 190 -7.08 6.82 9.82
CA VAL A 190 -6.30 5.61 9.49
C VAL A 190 -6.74 4.42 10.34
N ILE A 191 -6.78 3.24 9.73
CA ILE A 191 -6.97 1.94 10.39
C ILE A 191 -5.70 1.11 10.16
N TYR A 192 -5.14 0.54 11.23
CA TYR A 192 -3.95 -0.31 11.17
C TYR A 192 -3.95 -1.29 12.36
N HIS A 193 -3.24 -2.40 12.21
CA HIS A 193 -3.13 -3.40 13.27
C HIS A 193 -2.11 -2.98 14.32
N ILE A 194 -2.48 -3.10 15.59
CA ILE A 194 -1.59 -2.92 16.73
C ILE A 194 -1.24 -4.31 17.29
N VAL A 195 0.04 -4.55 17.56
CA VAL A 195 0.48 -5.81 18.17
C VAL A 195 0.15 -5.77 19.67
N GLY A 196 -0.96 -6.39 20.07
CA GLY A 196 -1.36 -6.57 21.48
C GLY A 196 -2.67 -7.35 21.59
N GLY A 197 -2.66 -8.46 22.34
CA GLY A 197 -3.86 -9.26 22.62
C GLY A 197 -4.95 -8.44 23.33
N TRP A 198 -6.21 -8.73 23.01
CA TRP A 198 -7.44 -8.18 23.61
C TRP A 198 -7.34 -6.73 24.09
N SER A 199 -7.54 -5.80 23.17
CA SER A 199 -8.45 -4.70 23.46
C SER A 199 -9.32 -4.48 22.24
N SER A 200 -10.63 -4.66 22.39
CA SER A 200 -11.60 -3.91 21.61
C SER A 200 -11.43 -2.44 22.00
N ALA A 201 -10.39 -1.84 21.45
CA ALA A 201 -10.19 -0.41 21.45
C ALA A 201 -10.12 -0.03 19.99
N SER A 202 -11.28 0.33 19.46
CA SER A 202 -11.43 1.41 18.50
C SER A 202 -10.71 2.67 19.00
N GLN A 203 -9.39 2.63 19.15
CA GLN A 203 -8.59 3.84 19.23
C GLN A 203 -8.33 4.30 17.81
N MET A 204 -9.33 4.99 17.28
CA MET A 204 -9.12 6.00 16.26
C MET A 204 -8.14 7.02 16.81
N SER A 205 -6.87 6.83 16.50
CA SER A 205 -5.88 7.89 16.62
C SER A 205 -6.18 8.91 15.51
N LYS A 206 -7.08 9.87 15.80
CA LYS A 206 -7.20 11.10 15.01
C LYS A 206 -5.92 11.91 15.19
N TYR A 207 -5.03 11.85 14.21
CA TYR A 207 -4.01 12.88 13.98
C TYR A 207 -4.32 13.60 12.68
#